data_AF-A0A2H0SH76-F1
#
_entry.id   AF-A0A2H0SH76-F1
#
_cell.length_a   1.000
_cell.length_b   1.000
_cell.length_c   1.000
_cell.angle_alpha   90.00
_cell.angle_beta   90.00
_cell.angle_gamma   90.00
#
_symmetry.space_group_name_H-M   'P 1'
#
loop_
_entity.id
_entity.type
_entity.pdbx_description
1 polymer ?
#
loop_
_entity_poly.entity_id
_entity_poly.type
_entity_poly.pdbx_seq_one_letter_code
_entity_poly.pdbx_strand_id
1 'polypeptide(L)'
;MALGLVEIKGVKYAIDLIRSLKAEEGKFLAGSIRADDREIWHFKKAGYNGICTVTEVGDEVVLCFISYGNQLEGVVPLDCLFDLKTIGGEMVTAMDIRKAILLKRRVAKEIGAVAKLSPNEEKASAYLSAKQREKENNERLEKSRLKEERRDEIMSRIAISAYTETGAGRFGRPVVGEEWQCLHSGVYVILVESYNKETKECGPAMEAFAVKKGKGGRIEKENISKVKDGPPALANVKAKRVVIVDVDGSIKQVLVYNTIGEIQLAQKAGLNGGSVVTSEDQRDEKGKYFLSLVTVSEIKKLGSGSFRPL
;
A
#
# COMPACT_ATOMS: atom_id res chain seq x y z
N MET A 1 -38.48 49.66 18.39
CA MET A 1 -37.15 49.34 17.82
C MET A 1 -36.36 48.67 18.92
N ALA A 2 -35.62 47.61 18.59
CA ALA A 2 -34.63 47.04 19.50
C ALA A 2 -33.23 47.40 18.96
N LEU A 3 -32.26 47.62 19.84
CA LEU A 3 -30.89 47.95 19.46
C LEU A 3 -29.99 46.85 20.03
N GLY A 4 -29.26 46.17 19.15
CA GLY A 4 -28.17 45.28 19.56
C GLY A 4 -26.86 46.06 19.56
N LEU A 5 -26.17 46.10 20.70
CA LEU A 5 -24.82 46.68 20.80
C LEU A 5 -23.83 45.54 21.03
N VAL A 6 -22.80 45.47 20.19
CA VAL A 6 -21.73 44.47 20.31
C VAL A 6 -20.40 45.18 20.07
N GLU A 7 -19.43 44.95 20.94
CA GLU A 7 -18.06 45.43 20.76
C GLU A 7 -17.17 44.26 20.32
N ILE A 8 -16.52 44.40 19.17
CA ILE A 8 -15.64 43.35 18.60
C ILE A 8 -14.35 44.04 18.16
N LYS A 9 -13.20 43.54 18.64
CA LYS A 9 -11.87 44.09 18.33
C LYS A 9 -11.77 45.62 18.57
N GLY A 10 -12.49 46.13 19.57
CA GLY A 10 -12.50 47.56 19.93
C GLY A 10 -13.38 48.46 19.04
N VAL A 11 -14.11 47.89 18.09
CA VAL A 11 -15.09 48.61 17.25
C VAL A 11 -16.49 48.37 17.81
N LYS A 12 -17.27 49.44 17.98
CA LYS A 12 -18.65 49.34 18.48
C LYS A 12 -19.61 49.20 17.32
N TYR A 13 -20.27 48.05 17.26
CA TYR A 13 -21.31 47.77 16.30
C TYR A 13 -22.69 47.99 16.92
N ALA A 14 -23.50 48.78 16.23
CA ALA A 14 -24.89 49.04 16.56
C ALA A 14 -25.79 48.44 15.47
N ILE A 15 -26.65 47.51 15.85
CA ILE A 15 -27.59 46.84 14.95
C ILE A 15 -28.99 47.34 15.29
N ASP A 16 -29.56 48.14 14.39
CA ASP A 16 -30.94 48.58 14.50
C ASP A 16 -31.86 47.43 14.11
N LEU A 17 -32.73 47.01 15.02
CA LEU A 17 -33.72 45.98 14.78
C LEU A 17 -35.13 46.60 14.64
N ILE A 18 -35.78 46.32 13.51
CA ILE A 18 -37.11 46.81 13.18
C ILE A 18 -38.12 45.70 13.44
N ARG A 19 -39.18 45.99 14.21
CA ARG A 19 -40.28 45.03 14.40
C ARG A 19 -41.03 44.89 13.07
N SER A 20 -41.17 43.67 12.57
CA SER A 20 -41.95 43.43 11.34
C SER A 20 -43.44 43.52 11.65
N LEU A 21 -44.17 44.36 10.91
CA LEU A 21 -45.63 44.47 11.01
C LEU A 21 -46.36 43.22 10.51
N LYS A 22 -45.70 42.40 9.68
CA LYS A 22 -46.26 41.18 9.09
C LYS A 22 -45.87 39.91 9.85
N ALA A 23 -45.12 40.04 10.94
CA ALA A 23 -44.60 38.91 11.68
C ALA A 23 -45.30 38.81 13.05
N GLU A 24 -45.44 37.59 13.56
CA GLU A 24 -45.95 37.32 14.92
C GLU A 24 -45.24 38.15 15.98
N GLU A 25 -45.90 38.35 17.13
CA GLU A 25 -45.38 39.10 18.26
C GLU A 25 -43.96 38.65 18.66
N GLY A 26 -43.04 39.60 18.82
CA GLY A 26 -41.64 39.33 19.17
C GLY A 26 -40.67 39.12 18.00
N LYS A 27 -41.12 39.23 16.74
CA LYS A 27 -40.24 39.09 15.56
C LYS A 27 -39.61 40.43 15.14
N PHE A 28 -38.29 40.48 15.20
CA PHE A 28 -37.46 41.62 14.79
C PHE A 28 -36.71 41.30 13.50
N LEU A 29 -36.53 42.29 12.63
CA LEU A 29 -35.73 42.25 11.41
C LEU A 29 -34.50 43.14 11.59
N ALA A 30 -33.40 42.83 10.90
CA ALA A 30 -32.31 43.77 10.75
C ALA A 30 -32.80 45.01 9.98
N GLY A 31 -32.53 46.20 10.49
CA GLY A 31 -32.87 47.47 9.85
C GLY A 31 -31.65 48.14 9.24
N SER A 32 -30.65 48.40 10.08
CA SER A 32 -29.38 48.99 9.70
C SER A 32 -28.26 48.47 10.60
N ILE A 33 -27.02 48.58 10.14
CA ILE A 33 -25.83 48.28 10.95
C ILE A 33 -24.91 49.49 10.86
N ARG A 34 -24.47 49.96 12.03
CA ARG A 34 -23.48 51.02 12.17
C ARG A 34 -22.24 50.50 12.88
N ALA A 35 -21.07 50.95 12.44
CA ALA A 35 -19.80 50.77 13.13
C ALA A 35 -19.26 52.15 13.49
N ASP A 36 -19.03 52.40 14.78
CA ASP A 36 -18.57 53.70 15.30
C ASP A 36 -19.35 54.90 14.70
N ASP A 37 -20.68 54.83 14.80
CA ASP A 37 -21.66 55.80 14.28
C ASP A 37 -21.76 55.94 12.75
N ARG A 38 -21.00 55.18 11.97
CA ARG A 38 -21.11 55.13 10.51
C ARG A 38 -22.00 53.99 10.05
N GLU A 39 -23.07 54.28 9.31
CA GLU A 39 -23.89 53.24 8.67
C GLU A 39 -23.08 52.52 7.59
N ILE A 40 -22.90 51.21 7.79
CA ILE A 40 -22.18 50.33 6.87
C ILE A 40 -23.12 49.45 6.06
N TRP A 41 -24.39 49.32 6.47
CA TRP A 41 -25.36 48.48 5.78
C TRP A 41 -26.82 48.80 6.17
N HIS A 42 -27.77 48.64 5.24
CA HIS A 42 -29.20 48.92 5.45
C HIS A 42 -30.12 47.95 4.68
N PHE A 43 -31.17 47.46 5.34
CA PHE A 43 -31.94 46.26 4.96
C PHE A 43 -33.12 46.46 3.97
N LYS A 44 -33.39 47.67 3.47
CA LYS A 44 -34.61 48.02 2.69
C LYS A 44 -34.94 47.18 1.43
N LYS A 45 -34.26 46.05 1.14
CA LYS A 45 -34.44 45.18 -0.02
C LYS A 45 -34.62 43.66 0.24
N ALA A 46 -34.49 43.12 1.45
CA ALA A 46 -34.17 41.69 1.58
C ALA A 46 -35.29 40.71 2.04
N GLY A 47 -36.48 41.17 2.43
CA GLY A 47 -37.63 40.27 2.71
C GLY A 47 -37.43 39.18 3.77
N TYR A 48 -36.30 39.20 4.48
CA TYR A 48 -35.89 38.23 5.48
C TYR A 48 -36.63 38.44 6.81
N ASN A 49 -37.00 37.35 7.48
CA ASN A 49 -37.82 37.35 8.69
C ASN A 49 -37.10 36.67 9.87
N GLY A 50 -36.06 37.33 10.41
CA GLY A 50 -35.24 36.80 11.52
C GLY A 50 -34.30 37.81 12.15
N ILE A 51 -33.53 37.36 13.15
CA ILE A 51 -32.57 38.16 13.91
C ILE A 51 -31.26 38.27 13.12
N CYS A 52 -30.65 39.46 13.16
CA CYS A 52 -29.28 39.65 12.68
C CYS A 52 -28.36 39.93 13.86
N THR A 53 -27.24 39.23 13.91
CA THR A 53 -26.20 39.43 14.92
C THR A 53 -24.84 39.55 14.25
N VAL A 54 -23.92 40.27 14.89
CA VAL A 54 -22.51 40.33 14.50
C VAL A 54 -21.74 39.41 15.45
N THR A 55 -20.91 38.54 14.91
CA THR A 55 -20.05 37.64 15.71
C THR A 55 -18.65 37.53 15.11
N GLU A 56 -17.68 37.19 15.95
CA GLU A 56 -16.33 36.84 15.53
C GLU A 56 -16.21 35.33 15.36
N VAL A 57 -15.59 34.90 14.25
CA VAL A 57 -15.36 33.49 13.93
C VAL A 57 -13.91 33.32 13.45
N GLY A 58 -13.04 32.86 14.36
CA GLY A 58 -11.60 32.89 14.12
C GLY A 58 -11.12 34.33 13.97
N ASP A 59 -10.46 34.67 12.85
CA ASP A 59 -9.98 36.02 12.60
C ASP A 59 -10.99 36.93 11.87
N GLU A 60 -12.13 36.38 11.41
CA GLU A 60 -13.13 37.10 10.62
C GLU A 60 -14.29 37.59 11.50
N VAL A 61 -14.78 38.80 11.23
CA VAL A 61 -16.03 39.32 11.83
C VAL A 61 -17.13 39.23 10.79
N VAL A 62 -18.26 38.62 11.17
CA VAL A 62 -19.32 38.25 10.24
C VAL A 62 -20.70 38.66 10.74
N LEU A 63 -21.57 39.01 9.80
CA LEU A 63 -23.01 39.13 10.03
C LEU A 63 -23.67 37.78 9.87
N CYS A 64 -24.49 37.44 10.84
CA CYS A 64 -25.26 36.21 10.85
C CYS A 64 -26.75 36.53 10.78
N PHE A 65 -27.44 35.86 9.87
CA PHE A 65 -28.89 35.92 9.71
C PHE A 65 -29.49 34.65 10.29
N ILE A 66 -30.11 34.74 11.47
CA ILE A 66 -30.70 33.63 12.21
C ILE A 66 -32.23 33.71 12.18
N SER A 67 -32.88 32.76 11.50
CA SER A 67 -34.34 32.74 11.39
C SER A 67 -34.99 32.09 12.61
N TYR A 68 -36.33 32.14 12.62
CA TYR A 68 -37.13 31.54 13.68
C TYR A 68 -36.87 30.02 13.75
N GLY A 69 -36.62 29.50 14.95
CA GLY A 69 -36.19 28.11 15.16
C GLY A 69 -34.67 27.89 15.21
N ASN A 70 -33.89 28.96 15.44
CA ASN A 70 -32.43 28.91 15.61
C ASN A 70 -31.69 28.31 14.39
N GLN A 71 -32.14 28.66 13.19
CA GLN A 71 -31.51 28.24 11.94
C GLN A 71 -30.69 29.39 11.35
N LEU A 72 -29.44 29.11 11.01
CA LEU A 72 -28.55 30.07 10.37
C LEU A 72 -28.81 30.06 8.85
N GLU A 73 -29.43 31.12 8.34
CA GLU A 73 -29.84 31.24 6.93
C GLU A 73 -28.82 31.99 6.07
N GLY A 74 -27.95 32.80 6.67
CA GLY A 74 -26.95 33.58 5.93
C GLY A 74 -25.77 33.99 6.81
N VAL A 75 -24.60 34.05 6.19
CA VAL A 75 -23.40 34.64 6.78
C VAL A 75 -22.75 35.56 5.77
N VAL A 76 -22.44 36.79 6.18
CA VAL A 76 -21.79 37.79 5.34
C VAL A 76 -20.57 38.33 6.08
N PRO A 77 -19.34 38.11 5.59
CA PRO A 77 -18.15 38.76 6.11
C PRO A 77 -18.26 40.29 6.08
N LEU A 78 -17.83 40.97 7.15
CA LEU A 78 -17.92 42.43 7.25
C LEU A 78 -17.01 43.15 6.26
N ASP A 79 -15.85 42.57 5.93
CA ASP A 79 -14.94 43.08 4.91
C ASP A 79 -15.62 43.19 3.53
N CYS A 80 -16.51 42.24 3.20
CA CYS A 80 -17.31 42.28 1.97
C CYS A 80 -18.39 43.37 1.96
N LEU A 81 -18.72 44.00 3.09
CA LEU A 81 -19.77 45.03 3.14
C LEU A 81 -19.29 46.39 2.61
N PHE A 82 -18.00 46.68 2.72
CA PHE A 82 -17.43 47.93 2.20
C PHE A 82 -17.46 47.99 0.66
N ASP A 83 -17.48 46.83 0.01
CA ASP A 83 -17.53 46.67 -1.45
C ASP A 83 -18.95 46.45 -2.01
N LEU A 84 -19.99 46.44 -1.16
CA LEU A 84 -21.39 46.26 -1.57
C LEU A 84 -21.95 47.36 -2.49
N LYS A 85 -21.19 48.42 -2.75
CA LYS A 85 -21.54 49.42 -3.79
C LYS A 85 -21.47 48.86 -5.21
N THR A 86 -20.89 47.68 -5.43
CA THR A 86 -20.84 47.00 -6.73
C THR A 86 -21.33 45.56 -6.63
N ILE A 87 -22.65 45.36 -6.48
CA ILE A 87 -23.30 44.17 -7.08
C ILE A 87 -23.81 44.61 -8.45
N GLY A 88 -22.85 44.74 -9.38
CA GLY A 88 -22.98 45.34 -10.70
C GLY A 88 -22.30 44.50 -11.79
N GLY A 89 -22.53 43.18 -11.80
CA GLY A 89 -22.11 42.31 -12.90
C GLY A 89 -20.91 41.39 -12.66
N GLU A 90 -20.42 41.23 -11.43
CA GLU A 90 -19.38 40.23 -11.13
C GLU A 90 -19.95 38.80 -10.96
N MET A 91 -19.19 37.83 -11.47
CA MET A 91 -19.56 36.41 -11.50
C MET A 91 -19.16 35.74 -10.18
N VAL A 92 -20.13 35.39 -9.34
CA VAL A 92 -19.89 34.63 -8.10
C VAL A 92 -19.25 33.28 -8.46
N THR A 93 -18.04 33.01 -7.97
CA THR A 93 -17.32 31.78 -8.30
C THR A 93 -17.70 30.63 -7.35
N ALA A 94 -17.44 29.38 -7.76
CA ALA A 94 -17.63 28.22 -6.90
C ALA A 94 -16.76 28.25 -5.62
N MET A 95 -15.66 29.01 -5.64
CA MET A 95 -14.80 29.21 -4.46
C MET A 95 -15.45 30.14 -3.43
N ASP A 96 -16.12 31.20 -3.88
CA ASP A 96 -16.81 32.14 -3.00
C ASP A 96 -17.97 31.46 -2.28
N ILE A 97 -18.73 30.64 -3.01
CA ILE A 97 -19.80 29.82 -2.45
C ILE A 97 -19.23 28.79 -1.45
N ARG A 98 -18.05 28.22 -1.71
CA ARG A 98 -17.38 27.30 -0.78
C ARG A 98 -16.95 28.01 0.51
N LYS A 99 -16.36 29.20 0.41
CA LYS A 99 -15.99 30.01 1.58
C LYS A 99 -17.23 30.32 2.42
N ALA A 100 -18.32 30.75 1.77
CA ALA A 100 -19.59 31.01 2.43
C ALA A 100 -20.15 29.78 3.17
N ILE A 101 -20.16 28.59 2.52
CA ILE A 101 -20.64 27.34 3.16
C ILE A 101 -19.78 26.98 4.38
N LEU A 102 -18.45 27.07 4.27
CA LEU A 102 -17.55 26.73 5.38
C LEU A 102 -17.75 27.68 6.56
N LEU A 103 -17.83 28.97 6.28
CA LEU A 103 -18.03 30.00 7.29
C LEU A 103 -19.39 29.84 7.97
N LYS A 104 -20.45 29.60 7.19
CA LYS A 104 -21.80 29.33 7.68
C LYS A 104 -21.85 28.10 8.60
N ARG A 105 -21.19 27.01 8.22
CA ARG A 105 -21.10 25.82 9.09
C ARG A 105 -20.31 26.08 10.37
N ARG A 106 -19.25 26.88 10.30
CA ARG A 106 -18.42 27.23 11.45
C ARG A 106 -19.19 28.11 12.45
N VAL A 107 -19.81 29.17 11.96
CA VAL A 107 -20.71 30.03 12.73
C VAL A 107 -21.80 29.21 13.40
N ALA A 108 -22.50 28.37 12.63
CA ALA A 108 -23.59 27.54 13.16
C ALA A 108 -23.14 26.68 14.35
N LYS A 109 -21.92 26.13 14.30
CA LYS A 109 -21.33 25.37 15.40
C LYS A 109 -21.07 26.24 16.64
N GLU A 110 -20.56 27.46 16.47
CA GLU A 110 -20.23 28.36 17.58
C GLU A 110 -21.47 28.89 18.28
N ILE A 111 -22.52 29.26 17.53
CA ILE A 111 -23.75 29.82 18.08
C ILE A 111 -24.81 28.74 18.43
N GLY A 112 -24.48 27.45 18.25
CA GLY A 112 -25.40 26.34 18.51
C GLY A 112 -26.64 26.31 17.59
N ALA A 113 -26.52 26.83 16.37
CA ALA A 113 -27.58 26.88 15.37
C ALA A 113 -27.43 25.77 14.32
N VAL A 114 -28.51 25.50 13.57
CA VAL A 114 -28.46 24.59 12.41
C VAL A 114 -28.21 25.40 11.13
N ALA A 115 -27.14 25.08 10.39
CA ALA A 115 -26.84 25.74 9.12
C ALA A 115 -27.82 25.31 8.03
N LYS A 116 -28.60 26.25 7.50
CA LYS A 116 -29.48 26.04 6.35
C LYS A 116 -28.78 26.51 5.08
N LEU A 117 -28.62 25.62 4.10
CA LEU A 117 -28.01 25.97 2.83
C LEU A 117 -29.08 26.54 1.88
N SER A 118 -28.69 27.53 1.08
CA SER A 118 -29.48 28.02 -0.05
C SER A 118 -29.41 27.03 -1.21
N PRO A 119 -30.35 27.09 -2.18
CA PRO A 119 -30.32 26.19 -3.35
C PRO A 119 -29.00 26.23 -4.14
N ASN A 120 -28.33 27.39 -4.19
CA ASN A 120 -27.04 27.53 -4.85
C ASN A 120 -25.90 26.90 -4.03
N GLU A 121 -25.94 27.04 -2.70
CA GLU A 121 -25.00 26.39 -1.79
C GLU A 121 -25.15 24.86 -1.81
N GLU A 122 -26.39 24.35 -1.88
CA GLU A 122 -26.68 22.92 -2.03
C GLU A 122 -26.12 22.36 -3.34
N LYS A 123 -26.39 23.04 -4.47
CA LYS A 123 -25.85 22.66 -5.79
C LYS A 123 -24.32 22.66 -5.80
N ALA A 124 -23.69 23.69 -5.24
CA ALA A 124 -22.24 23.77 -5.13
C ALA A 124 -21.66 22.67 -4.24
N SER A 125 -22.29 22.39 -3.09
CA SER A 125 -21.89 21.31 -2.19
C SER A 125 -21.98 19.94 -2.87
N ALA A 126 -23.04 19.68 -3.63
CA ALA A 126 -23.21 18.45 -4.39
C ALA A 126 -22.16 18.30 -5.49
N TYR A 127 -21.90 19.36 -6.26
CA TYR A 127 -20.86 19.39 -7.30
C TYR A 127 -19.46 19.10 -6.73
N LEU A 128 -19.09 19.75 -5.61
CA LEU A 128 -17.79 19.51 -4.96
C LEU A 128 -17.66 18.08 -4.44
N SER A 129 -18.73 17.53 -3.88
CA SER A 129 -18.76 16.14 -3.42
C SER A 129 -18.62 15.16 -4.58
N ALA A 130 -19.25 15.45 -5.73
CA ALA A 130 -19.12 14.65 -6.94
C ALA A 130 -17.69 14.72 -7.50
N LYS A 131 -17.09 15.91 -7.58
CA LYS A 131 -15.71 16.11 -8.05
C LYS A 131 -14.68 15.41 -7.15
N GLN A 132 -14.91 15.42 -5.83
CA GLN A 132 -14.06 14.70 -4.88
C GLN A 132 -14.17 13.18 -5.08
N ARG A 133 -15.38 12.65 -5.25
CA ARG A 133 -15.60 11.23 -5.56
C ARG A 133 -14.97 10.83 -6.89
N GLU A 134 -15.05 11.68 -7.90
CA GLU A 134 -14.42 11.47 -9.21
C GLU A 134 -12.90 11.42 -9.07
N LYS A 135 -12.29 12.36 -8.33
CA LYS A 135 -10.86 12.34 -8.03
C LYS A 135 -10.45 11.06 -7.30
N GLU A 136 -11.18 10.68 -6.26
CA GLU A 136 -10.91 9.44 -5.51
C GLU A 136 -11.07 8.20 -6.39
N ASN A 137 -12.04 8.19 -7.31
CA ASN A 137 -12.22 7.10 -8.26
C ASN A 137 -11.07 7.04 -9.28
N ASN A 138 -10.63 8.18 -9.80
CA ASN A 138 -9.50 8.26 -10.71
C ASN A 138 -8.21 7.79 -10.04
N GLU A 139 -7.95 8.21 -8.80
CA GLU A 139 -6.80 7.73 -8.01
C GLU A 139 -6.87 6.22 -7.75
N ARG A 140 -8.06 5.65 -7.53
CA ARG A 140 -8.25 4.20 -7.39
C ARG A 140 -7.97 3.46 -8.69
N LEU A 141 -8.49 3.95 -9.81
CA LEU A 141 -8.26 3.37 -11.13
C LEU A 141 -6.79 3.41 -11.51
N GLU A 142 -6.12 4.54 -11.27
CA GLU A 142 -4.69 4.70 -11.54
C GLU A 142 -3.84 3.76 -10.67
N LYS A 143 -4.14 3.64 -9.37
CA LYS A 143 -3.50 2.66 -8.48
C LYS A 143 -3.72 1.22 -8.96
N SER A 144 -4.93 0.90 -9.42
CA SER A 144 -5.23 -0.43 -9.97
C SER A 144 -4.43 -0.70 -11.25
N ARG A 145 -4.36 0.29 -12.15
CA ARG A 145 -3.60 0.19 -13.41
C ARG A 145 -2.11 -0.02 -13.15
N LEU A 146 -1.51 0.80 -12.27
CA LEU A 146 -0.09 0.66 -11.90
C LEU A 146 0.21 -0.70 -11.27
N LYS A 147 -0.71 -1.23 -10.45
CA LYS A 147 -0.56 -2.56 -9.83
C LYS A 147 -0.62 -3.68 -10.87
N GLU A 148 -1.50 -3.55 -11.86
CA GLU A 148 -1.63 -4.48 -12.98
C GLU A 148 -0.41 -4.44 -13.90
N GLU A 149 0.04 -3.25 -14.31
CA GLU A 149 1.28 -3.07 -15.08
C GLU A 149 2.48 -3.69 -14.37
N ARG A 150 2.61 -3.47 -13.05
CA ARG A 150 3.70 -4.04 -12.25
C ARG A 150 3.65 -5.56 -12.18
N ARG A 151 2.44 -6.12 -12.03
CA ARG A 151 2.23 -7.56 -12.02
C ARG A 151 2.64 -8.16 -13.37
N ASP A 152 2.22 -7.57 -14.46
CA ASP A 152 2.48 -8.07 -15.81
C ASP A 152 3.98 -7.97 -16.14
N GLU A 153 4.64 -6.88 -15.71
CA GLU A 153 6.10 -6.74 -15.77
C GLU A 153 6.80 -7.92 -15.07
N ILE A 154 6.41 -8.26 -13.84
CA ILE A 154 7.01 -9.38 -13.08
C ILE A 154 6.73 -10.72 -13.76
N MET A 155 5.50 -10.93 -14.21
CA MET A 155 5.10 -12.18 -14.87
C MET A 155 5.83 -12.41 -16.20
N SER A 156 6.27 -11.34 -16.87
CA SER A 156 7.07 -11.40 -18.09
C SER A 156 8.54 -11.75 -17.87
N ARG A 157 9.06 -11.65 -16.65
CA ARG A 157 10.47 -11.93 -16.33
C ARG A 157 10.78 -13.40 -16.56
N ILE A 158 11.99 -13.71 -17.04
CA ILE A 158 12.42 -15.11 -17.22
C ILE A 158 12.51 -15.77 -15.84
N ALA A 159 11.97 -16.99 -15.70
CA ALA A 159 12.06 -17.72 -14.44
C ALA A 159 13.52 -18.15 -14.21
N ILE A 160 13.98 -18.05 -12.97
CA ILE A 160 15.34 -18.42 -12.58
C ILE A 160 15.31 -19.69 -11.74
N SER A 161 16.46 -20.36 -11.65
CA SER A 161 16.67 -21.53 -10.80
C SER A 161 17.60 -21.18 -9.65
N ALA A 162 17.19 -21.51 -8.43
CA ALA A 162 18.02 -21.37 -7.23
C ALA A 162 17.99 -22.68 -6.44
N TYR A 163 19.00 -22.92 -5.60
CA TYR A 163 19.14 -24.19 -4.91
C TYR A 163 19.12 -24.00 -3.40
N THR A 164 18.45 -24.90 -2.70
CA THR A 164 18.50 -24.97 -1.23
C THR A 164 19.87 -25.45 -0.77
N GLU A 165 20.17 -25.31 0.52
CA GLU A 165 21.38 -25.88 1.14
C GLU A 165 21.50 -27.40 0.94
N THR A 166 20.37 -28.09 0.78
CA THR A 166 20.30 -29.53 0.52
C THR A 166 20.51 -29.91 -0.95
N GLY A 167 20.69 -28.93 -1.83
CA GLY A 167 20.85 -29.12 -3.28
C GLY A 167 19.54 -29.33 -4.04
N ALA A 168 18.37 -29.15 -3.41
CA ALA A 168 17.10 -29.21 -4.12
C ALA A 168 16.89 -27.95 -4.95
N GLY A 169 16.70 -28.12 -6.26
CA GLY A 169 16.39 -27.01 -7.17
C GLY A 169 14.99 -26.44 -6.92
N ARG A 170 14.89 -25.12 -6.93
CA ARG A 170 13.66 -24.33 -6.89
C ARG A 170 13.61 -23.45 -8.13
N PHE A 171 12.43 -23.35 -8.73
CA PHE A 171 12.20 -22.54 -9.93
C PHE A 171 11.10 -21.51 -9.65
N GLY A 172 11.30 -20.28 -10.09
CA GLY A 172 10.34 -19.21 -9.85
C GLY A 172 10.67 -17.92 -10.58
N ARG A 173 9.71 -16.99 -10.62
CA ARG A 173 9.94 -15.65 -11.18
C ARG A 173 10.77 -14.81 -10.20
N PRO A 174 11.82 -14.10 -10.67
CA PRO A 174 12.61 -13.24 -9.81
C PRO A 174 11.80 -12.01 -9.36
N VAL A 175 11.81 -11.73 -8.06
CA VAL A 175 11.14 -10.58 -7.42
C VAL A 175 12.09 -9.87 -6.48
N VAL A 176 11.95 -8.55 -6.34
CA VAL A 176 12.76 -7.69 -5.48
C VAL A 176 11.88 -7.10 -4.37
N GLY A 177 12.35 -7.15 -3.12
CA GLY A 177 11.64 -6.56 -1.98
C GLY A 177 10.20 -7.06 -1.81
N GLU A 178 9.23 -6.16 -1.92
CA GLU A 178 7.79 -6.45 -1.73
C GLU A 178 6.99 -6.64 -3.02
N GLU A 179 7.65 -6.72 -4.18
CA GLU A 179 7.00 -6.91 -5.49
C GLU A 179 6.04 -8.11 -5.53
N TRP A 180 6.34 -9.18 -4.79
CA TRP A 180 5.52 -10.39 -4.74
C TRP A 180 4.09 -10.16 -4.19
N GLN A 181 3.85 -9.07 -3.45
CA GLN A 181 2.54 -8.76 -2.87
C GLN A 181 1.48 -8.39 -3.93
N CYS A 182 1.90 -8.01 -5.15
CA CYS A 182 0.96 -7.74 -6.24
C CYS A 182 0.63 -8.97 -7.09
N LEU A 183 1.23 -10.13 -6.81
CA LEU A 183 1.05 -11.36 -7.57
C LEU A 183 -0.18 -12.16 -7.10
N HIS A 184 -0.66 -13.03 -7.99
CA HIS A 184 -1.75 -13.95 -7.66
C HIS A 184 -1.27 -15.11 -6.78
N SER A 185 -2.21 -15.69 -6.03
CA SER A 185 -1.95 -16.91 -5.28
C SER A 185 -1.55 -18.05 -6.22
N GLY A 186 -0.60 -18.88 -5.79
CA GLY A 186 -0.05 -20.01 -6.54
C GLY A 186 1.17 -19.68 -7.41
N VAL A 187 1.56 -18.41 -7.53
CA VAL A 187 2.77 -18.04 -8.27
C VAL A 187 4.01 -18.37 -7.42
N TYR A 188 4.94 -19.13 -8.00
CA TYR A 188 6.24 -19.41 -7.40
C TYR A 188 7.23 -18.31 -7.74
N VAL A 189 7.88 -17.76 -6.72
CA VAL A 189 8.83 -16.65 -6.86
C VAL A 189 10.14 -16.94 -6.15
N ILE A 190 11.20 -16.31 -6.64
CA ILE A 190 12.51 -16.28 -6.01
C ILE A 190 12.83 -14.83 -5.68
N LEU A 191 12.93 -14.53 -4.39
CA LEU A 191 13.34 -13.22 -3.89
C LEU A 191 14.84 -13.05 -4.14
N VAL A 192 15.18 -12.04 -4.94
CA VAL A 192 16.55 -11.65 -5.29
C VAL A 192 16.84 -10.26 -4.72
N GLU A 193 18.11 -9.99 -4.42
CA GLU A 193 18.52 -8.68 -3.87
C GLU A 193 18.27 -7.53 -4.85
N SER A 194 18.52 -7.77 -6.14
CA SER A 194 18.34 -6.79 -7.20
C SER A 194 17.95 -7.46 -8.52
N TYR A 195 17.34 -6.70 -9.43
CA TYR A 195 16.98 -7.16 -10.77
C TYR A 195 17.20 -6.02 -11.76
N ASN A 196 18.08 -6.22 -12.74
CA ASN A 196 18.32 -5.25 -13.80
C ASN A 196 17.30 -5.46 -14.93
N LYS A 197 16.45 -4.45 -15.18
CA LYS A 197 15.40 -4.54 -16.20
C LYS A 197 15.94 -4.59 -17.63
N GLU A 198 17.09 -3.97 -17.88
CA GLU A 198 17.68 -3.88 -19.23
C GLU A 198 18.47 -5.15 -19.57
N THR A 199 19.35 -5.57 -18.67
CA THR A 199 20.18 -6.78 -18.88
C THR A 199 19.46 -8.08 -18.55
N LYS A 200 18.32 -8.00 -17.84
CA LYS A 200 17.55 -9.14 -17.28
C LYS A 200 18.37 -9.99 -16.30
N GLU A 201 19.46 -9.45 -15.78
CA GLU A 201 20.30 -10.12 -14.79
C GLU A 201 19.71 -9.98 -13.39
N CYS A 202 19.82 -11.05 -12.62
CA CYS A 202 19.38 -11.11 -11.23
C CYS A 202 20.60 -10.98 -10.33
N GLY A 203 20.48 -10.19 -9.26
CA GLY A 203 21.39 -10.27 -8.12
C GLY A 203 21.18 -11.55 -7.31
N PRO A 204 21.87 -11.69 -6.17
CA PRO A 204 21.87 -12.93 -5.41
C PRO A 204 20.48 -13.43 -5.00
N ALA A 205 20.21 -14.72 -5.22
CA ALA A 205 19.00 -15.36 -4.73
C ALA A 205 19.02 -15.50 -3.20
N MET A 206 17.88 -15.19 -2.54
CA MET A 206 17.75 -15.20 -1.08
C MET A 206 16.73 -16.23 -0.58
N GLU A 207 15.50 -16.15 -1.10
CA GLU A 207 14.38 -16.98 -0.65
C GLU A 207 13.54 -17.47 -1.83
N ALA A 208 13.07 -18.71 -1.78
CA ALA A 208 12.05 -19.22 -2.69
C ALA A 208 10.76 -19.51 -1.92
N PHE A 209 9.62 -19.08 -2.44
CA PHE A 209 8.31 -19.34 -1.83
C PHE A 209 7.18 -19.29 -2.88
N ALA A 210 6.03 -19.87 -2.52
CA ALA A 210 4.78 -19.71 -3.24
C ALA A 210 3.98 -18.55 -2.64
N VAL A 211 3.36 -17.75 -3.49
CA VAL A 211 2.45 -16.70 -3.07
C VAL A 211 1.11 -17.34 -2.66
N LYS A 212 0.59 -17.02 -1.48
CA LYS A 212 -0.69 -17.56 -1.00
C LYS A 212 -1.64 -16.44 -0.57
N LYS A 213 -2.92 -16.58 -0.86
CA LYS A 213 -3.96 -15.70 -0.31
C LYS A 213 -4.35 -16.16 1.10
N GLY A 214 -4.01 -15.35 2.11
CA GLY A 214 -4.35 -15.54 3.51
C GLY A 214 -5.75 -15.06 3.89
N LYS A 215 -6.05 -15.08 5.19
CA LYS A 215 -7.34 -14.60 5.72
C LYS A 215 -7.48 -13.09 5.50
N GLY A 216 -8.68 -12.66 5.11
CA GLY A 216 -8.95 -11.24 4.82
C GLY A 216 -8.36 -10.74 3.49
N GLY A 217 -7.91 -11.64 2.60
CA GLY A 217 -7.43 -11.28 1.26
C GLY A 217 -6.02 -10.72 1.21
N ARG A 218 -5.28 -10.76 2.32
CA ARG A 218 -3.85 -10.44 2.36
C ARG A 218 -3.04 -11.52 1.66
N ILE A 219 -1.92 -11.13 1.07
CA ILE A 219 -0.99 -12.04 0.41
C ILE A 219 0.10 -12.42 1.41
N GLU A 220 0.36 -13.72 1.54
CA GLU A 220 1.29 -14.34 2.47
C GLU A 220 2.29 -15.24 1.70
N LYS A 221 3.43 -15.54 2.33
CA LYS A 221 4.43 -16.47 1.79
C LYS A 221 4.12 -17.90 2.26
N GLU A 222 4.18 -18.87 1.36
CA GLU A 222 4.03 -20.30 1.64
C GLU A 222 5.28 -21.08 1.20
N ASN A 223 5.66 -22.13 1.95
CA ASN A 223 6.80 -23.01 1.65
C ASN A 223 8.15 -22.28 1.50
N ILE A 224 8.44 -21.34 2.40
CA ILE A 224 9.66 -20.53 2.39
C ILE A 224 10.90 -21.44 2.52
N SER A 225 11.81 -21.33 1.56
CA SER A 225 13.10 -22.01 1.57
C SER A 225 14.22 -20.99 1.32
N LYS A 226 15.28 -21.01 2.14
CA LYS A 226 16.51 -20.24 1.84
C LYS A 226 17.22 -20.88 0.65
N VAL A 227 17.65 -20.07 -0.31
CA VAL A 227 18.27 -20.54 -1.55
C VAL A 227 19.52 -19.73 -1.88
N LYS A 228 20.39 -20.27 -2.74
CA LYS A 228 21.58 -19.61 -3.30
C LYS A 228 21.65 -19.83 -4.81
N ASP A 229 22.46 -19.01 -5.48
CA ASP A 229 22.71 -19.14 -6.92
C ASP A 229 23.62 -20.33 -7.21
N GLY A 230 23.26 -21.03 -8.29
CA GLY A 230 23.93 -22.25 -8.70
C GLY A 230 23.65 -23.42 -7.75
N PRO A 231 23.85 -24.66 -8.22
CA PRO A 231 23.86 -25.81 -7.32
C PRO A 231 24.88 -25.51 -6.21
N PRO A 232 24.60 -25.86 -4.93
CA PRO A 232 25.60 -25.73 -3.88
C PRO A 232 26.86 -26.34 -4.44
N ALA A 233 27.97 -25.57 -4.44
CA ALA A 233 29.24 -25.99 -5.04
C ALA A 233 29.39 -27.45 -4.73
N LEU A 234 29.20 -28.30 -5.76
CA LEU A 234 29.22 -29.75 -5.59
C LEU A 234 30.50 -29.95 -4.80
N ALA A 235 30.38 -30.37 -3.54
CA ALA A 235 31.57 -30.57 -2.73
C ALA A 235 32.48 -31.35 -3.64
N ASN A 236 33.71 -30.87 -3.85
CA ASN A 236 34.69 -31.57 -4.68
C ASN A 236 34.99 -32.89 -3.95
N VAL A 237 34.04 -33.82 -3.97
CA VAL A 237 34.11 -35.13 -3.34
C VAL A 237 34.97 -35.92 -4.30
N LYS A 238 36.27 -35.68 -4.18
CA LYS A 238 37.28 -36.46 -4.86
C LYS A 238 37.37 -37.79 -4.11
N ALA A 239 37.38 -38.89 -4.86
CA ALA A 239 37.73 -40.17 -4.28
C ALA A 239 39.08 -40.02 -3.56
N LYS A 240 39.15 -40.49 -2.31
CA LYS A 240 40.36 -40.45 -1.49
C LYS A 240 41.51 -41.18 -2.18
N ARG A 241 41.18 -42.30 -2.84
CA ARG A 241 42.09 -43.12 -3.63
C ARG A 241 41.33 -44.03 -4.59
N VAL A 242 42.06 -44.58 -5.55
CA VAL A 242 41.60 -45.65 -6.46
C VAL A 242 42.34 -46.93 -6.10
N VAL A 243 41.61 -48.03 -5.98
CA VAL A 243 42.17 -49.35 -5.67
C VAL A 243 41.70 -50.36 -6.70
N ILE A 244 42.50 -51.41 -6.93
CA ILE A 244 42.17 -52.49 -7.84
C ILE A 244 41.71 -53.69 -7.01
N VAL A 245 40.53 -54.21 -7.31
CA VAL A 245 39.94 -55.34 -6.59
C VAL A 245 39.56 -56.44 -7.57
N ASP A 246 39.91 -57.67 -7.23
CA ASP A 246 39.39 -58.85 -7.89
C ASP A 246 37.99 -59.17 -7.33
N VAL A 247 36.99 -59.08 -8.19
CA VAL A 247 35.60 -59.43 -7.87
C VAL A 247 35.22 -60.57 -8.81
N ASP A 248 35.07 -61.77 -8.25
CA ASP A 248 34.67 -62.99 -8.96
C ASP A 248 35.54 -63.31 -10.20
N GLY A 249 36.86 -63.12 -10.09
CA GLY A 249 37.83 -63.39 -11.16
C GLY A 249 37.96 -62.26 -12.18
N SER A 250 37.26 -61.14 -11.99
CA SER A 250 37.34 -59.93 -12.81
C SER A 250 37.98 -58.79 -12.05
N ILE A 251 39.06 -58.24 -12.61
CA ILE A 251 39.78 -57.09 -12.04
C ILE A 251 38.96 -55.82 -12.29
N LYS A 252 38.59 -55.10 -11.23
CA LYS A 252 37.84 -53.84 -11.29
C LYS A 252 38.58 -52.71 -10.56
N GLN A 253 38.52 -51.51 -11.14
CA GLN A 253 38.92 -50.29 -10.45
C GLN A 253 37.78 -49.82 -9.54
N VAL A 254 38.10 -49.57 -8.27
CA VAL A 254 37.16 -49.15 -7.24
C VAL A 254 37.58 -47.79 -6.69
N LEU A 255 36.65 -46.84 -6.69
CA LEU A 255 36.83 -45.52 -6.07
C LEU A 255 36.51 -45.59 -4.58
N VAL A 256 37.43 -45.13 -3.73
CA VAL A 256 37.28 -45.16 -2.28
C VAL A 256 36.92 -43.77 -1.75
N TYR A 257 35.81 -43.68 -1.02
CA TYR A 257 35.34 -42.47 -0.34
C TYR A 257 35.46 -42.65 1.19
N ASN A 258 35.40 -41.57 1.97
CA ASN A 258 35.47 -41.70 3.44
C ASN A 258 34.17 -42.28 3.98
N THR A 259 33.02 -41.83 3.47
CA THR A 259 31.69 -42.19 3.97
C THR A 259 30.72 -42.55 2.85
N ILE A 260 29.64 -43.27 3.18
CA ILE A 260 28.57 -43.53 2.23
C ILE A 260 27.82 -42.26 1.79
N GLY A 261 27.78 -41.24 2.66
CA GLY A 261 27.18 -39.94 2.35
C GLY A 261 27.93 -39.22 1.21
N GLU A 262 29.26 -39.30 1.20
CA GLU A 262 30.10 -38.79 0.12
C GLU A 262 29.79 -39.48 -1.23
N ILE A 263 29.53 -40.80 -1.22
CA ILE A 263 29.16 -41.54 -2.43
C ILE A 263 27.82 -41.06 -2.99
N GLN A 264 26.82 -40.84 -2.12
CA GLN A 264 25.52 -40.32 -2.54
C GLN A 264 25.61 -38.90 -3.09
N LEU A 265 26.46 -38.05 -2.48
CA LEU A 265 26.75 -36.71 -2.97
C LEU A 265 27.45 -36.78 -4.33
N ALA A 266 28.44 -37.66 -4.50
CA ALA A 266 29.15 -37.85 -5.77
C ALA A 266 28.22 -38.38 -6.88
N GLN A 267 27.30 -39.30 -6.57
CA GLN A 267 26.27 -39.74 -7.52
C GLN A 267 25.39 -38.58 -7.98
N LYS A 268 24.87 -37.77 -7.03
CA LYS A 268 24.09 -36.57 -7.35
C LYS A 268 24.89 -35.53 -8.13
N ALA A 269 26.21 -35.54 -7.99
CA ALA A 269 27.16 -34.69 -8.71
C ALA A 269 27.47 -35.17 -10.14
N GLY A 270 26.91 -36.30 -10.59
CA GLY A 270 27.16 -36.84 -11.93
C GLY A 270 28.35 -37.79 -12.02
N LEU A 271 28.74 -38.46 -10.93
CA LEU A 271 29.70 -39.57 -11.00
C LEU A 271 29.25 -40.59 -12.07
N ASN A 272 30.17 -40.94 -12.98
CA ASN A 272 29.88 -41.79 -14.14
C ASN A 272 29.16 -43.09 -13.73
N GLY A 273 27.94 -43.28 -14.25
CA GLY A 273 27.21 -44.53 -14.11
C GLY A 273 28.04 -45.70 -14.65
N GLY A 274 28.15 -46.76 -13.86
CA GLY A 274 29.03 -47.91 -14.13
C GLY A 274 30.28 -47.97 -13.24
N SER A 275 30.55 -46.94 -12.44
CA SER A 275 31.70 -46.93 -11.51
C SER A 275 31.45 -47.82 -10.28
N VAL A 276 32.44 -48.62 -9.90
CA VAL A 276 32.42 -49.36 -8.62
C VAL A 276 33.02 -48.49 -7.54
N VAL A 277 32.33 -48.38 -6.41
CA VAL A 277 32.67 -47.51 -5.29
C VAL A 277 32.60 -48.25 -3.96
N THR A 278 33.30 -47.72 -2.96
CA THR A 278 33.27 -48.21 -1.58
C THR A 278 33.55 -47.07 -0.61
N SER A 279 33.18 -47.23 0.66
CA SER A 279 33.48 -46.27 1.73
C SER A 279 34.36 -46.88 2.81
N GLU A 280 35.24 -46.08 3.42
CA GLU A 280 36.15 -46.57 4.46
C GLU A 280 35.43 -46.97 5.76
N ASP A 281 34.30 -46.34 6.03
CA ASP A 281 33.45 -46.57 7.20
C ASP A 281 32.56 -47.83 7.11
N GLN A 282 32.55 -48.52 5.96
CA GLN A 282 31.70 -49.70 5.75
C GLN A 282 32.51 -50.97 5.45
N ARG A 283 32.49 -51.87 6.43
CA ARG A 283 33.09 -53.21 6.35
C ARG A 283 32.10 -54.29 6.75
N ASP A 284 32.25 -55.47 6.15
CA ASP A 284 31.54 -56.66 6.60
C ASP A 284 32.15 -57.23 7.90
N GLU A 285 31.48 -58.23 8.47
CA GLU A 285 31.92 -58.92 9.70
C GLU A 285 33.30 -59.57 9.58
N LYS A 286 33.78 -59.79 8.35
CA LYS A 286 35.10 -60.35 8.02
C LYS A 286 36.13 -59.27 7.71
N GLY A 287 35.80 -58.00 7.92
CA GLY A 287 36.68 -56.84 7.70
C GLY A 287 36.87 -56.44 6.23
N LYS A 288 36.12 -57.05 5.29
CA LYS A 288 36.16 -56.72 3.86
C LYS A 288 35.29 -55.50 3.56
N TYR A 289 35.65 -54.77 2.51
CA TYR A 289 34.96 -53.55 2.12
C TYR A 289 33.68 -53.88 1.34
N PHE A 290 32.60 -53.16 1.62
CA PHE A 290 31.38 -53.28 0.83
C PHE A 290 31.53 -52.57 -0.51
N LEU A 291 31.31 -53.31 -1.61
CA LEU A 291 31.41 -52.79 -2.96
C LEU A 291 30.01 -52.49 -3.48
N SER A 292 29.86 -51.31 -4.09
CA SER A 292 28.62 -50.85 -4.70
C SER A 292 28.87 -50.37 -6.13
N LEU A 293 27.90 -50.60 -7.02
CA LEU A 293 27.86 -50.04 -8.36
C LEU A 293 27.01 -48.79 -8.35
N VAL A 294 27.55 -47.67 -8.82
CA VAL A 294 26.77 -46.45 -9.01
C VAL A 294 26.13 -46.48 -10.38
N THR A 295 24.81 -46.37 -10.43
CA THR A 295 24.05 -46.15 -11.67
C THR A 295 23.47 -44.73 -11.68
N VAL A 296 22.88 -44.34 -12.81
CA VAL A 296 22.24 -43.03 -12.97
C VAL A 296 21.11 -42.82 -11.95
N SER A 297 20.43 -43.90 -11.53
CA SER A 297 19.26 -43.83 -10.65
C SER A 297 19.48 -44.34 -9.23
N GLU A 298 20.46 -45.21 -8.98
CA GLU A 298 20.63 -45.87 -7.68
C GLU A 298 22.07 -46.34 -7.40
N ILE A 299 22.35 -46.68 -6.15
CA ILE A 299 23.59 -47.32 -5.71
C ILE A 299 23.28 -48.79 -5.39
N LYS A 300 23.75 -49.71 -6.23
CA LYS A 300 23.46 -51.14 -6.12
C LYS A 300 24.60 -51.89 -5.43
N LYS A 301 24.32 -52.60 -4.35
CA LYS A 301 25.33 -53.42 -3.64
C LYS A 301 25.75 -54.61 -4.51
N LEU A 302 27.06 -54.78 -4.70
CA LEU A 302 27.64 -55.89 -5.47
C LEU A 302 28.14 -57.03 -4.58
N GLY A 303 28.64 -56.74 -3.38
CA GLY A 303 29.22 -57.75 -2.49
C GLY A 303 30.26 -57.16 -1.54
N SER A 304 31.20 -57.98 -1.07
CA SER A 304 32.36 -57.52 -0.29
C SER A 304 33.68 -58.00 -0.90
N GLY A 305 34.70 -57.15 -0.86
CA GLY A 305 36.02 -57.41 -1.46
C GLY A 305 37.17 -57.04 -0.54
N SER A 306 38.30 -57.73 -0.69
CA SER A 306 39.56 -57.38 -0.04
C SER A 306 40.42 -56.58 -1.00
N PHE A 307 40.98 -55.46 -0.55
CA PHE A 307 41.96 -54.74 -1.34
C PHE A 307 43.25 -55.54 -1.45
N ARG A 308 43.82 -55.61 -2.65
CA ARG A 308 45.26 -55.81 -2.79
C ARG A 308 45.88 -54.41 -2.89
N PRO A 309 46.82 -54.05 -2.02
CA PRO A 309 47.64 -52.87 -2.26
C PRO A 309 48.33 -53.05 -3.62
N LEU A 310 48.35 -51.99 -4.42
CA LEU A 310 49.30 -51.86 -5.52
C LEU A 310 50.69 -51.64 -4.94
#